data_AF-A0A838KZI4-F1
#
_entry.id   AF-A0A838KZI4-F1
#
_cell.length_a   1.000
_cell.length_b   1.000
_cell.length_c   1.000
_cell.angle_alpha   90.00
_cell.angle_beta   90.00
_cell.angle_gamma   90.00
#
_symmetry.space_group_name_H-M   'P 1'
#
loop_
_entity.id
_entity.type
_entity.pdbx_description
1 polymer ?
#
loop_
_entity_poly.entity_id
_entity_poly.type
_entity_poly.pdbx_seq_one_letter_code
_entity_poly.pdbx_strand_id
1 'polypeptide(L)'
;MPDPPRTEPIAALVTSPEGRILAESVLGTADPGRIALSLDGFCSSMLGSPVEEVLFCDISIGAAFGLRLGNARQVVLRAHRPDRDPDLLASVYRMQLHLSDRGFPCPRPVLGPAPFGAGLANVLAEGVESEQPELWKQDRRLEQHGPRDRPQLLSTG
;
A
#
# COMPACT_ATOMS: atom_id res chain seq x y z
N MET A 1 -10.75 7.20 25.90
CA MET A 1 -10.98 7.10 24.44
C MET A 1 -9.61 7.26 23.81
N PRO A 2 -9.12 6.28 23.02
CA PRO A 2 -7.88 6.50 22.27
C PRO A 2 -8.05 7.71 21.35
N ASP A 3 -6.97 8.44 21.10
CA ASP A 3 -6.98 9.53 20.12
C ASP A 3 -7.39 8.99 18.75
N PRO A 4 -8.13 9.76 17.94
CA PRO A 4 -8.46 9.36 16.58
C PRO A 4 -7.15 9.16 15.78
N PRO A 5 -7.11 8.17 14.86
CA PRO A 5 -5.93 7.92 14.07
C PRO A 5 -5.54 9.15 13.25
N ARG A 6 -4.24 9.38 13.09
CA ARG A 6 -3.72 10.39 12.17
C ARG A 6 -3.86 9.88 10.74
N THR A 7 -4.70 10.55 9.95
CA THR A 7 -5.18 10.05 8.64
C THR A 7 -4.88 11.00 7.48
N GLU A 8 -4.01 11.99 7.67
CA GLU A 8 -3.65 12.97 6.63
C GLU A 8 -3.20 12.31 5.31
N PRO A 9 -2.43 11.20 5.31
CA PRO A 9 -2.07 10.52 4.06
C PRO A 9 -3.26 9.95 3.29
N ILE A 10 -4.33 9.54 3.98
CA ILE A 10 -5.55 9.05 3.32
C ILE A 10 -6.26 10.21 2.62
N ALA A 11 -6.36 11.36 3.28
CA ALA A 11 -6.97 12.54 2.67
C ALA A 11 -6.19 12.97 1.42
N ALA A 12 -4.86 12.97 1.49
CA ALA A 12 -4.00 13.29 0.36
C ALA A 12 -4.17 12.33 -0.83
N LEU A 13 -4.43 11.04 -0.57
CA LEU A 13 -4.64 9.99 -1.58
C LEU A 13 -5.80 10.33 -2.52
N VAL A 14 -6.86 10.94 -2.01
CA VAL A 14 -8.13 11.16 -2.72
C VAL A 14 -8.39 12.63 -3.08
N THR A 15 -7.35 13.47 -3.03
CA THR A 15 -7.43 14.88 -3.43
C THR A 15 -7.52 15.05 -4.96
N SER A 16 -6.87 14.19 -5.74
CA SER A 16 -6.91 14.26 -7.22
C SER A 16 -8.05 13.41 -7.81
N PRO A 17 -8.60 13.78 -8.99
CA PRO A 17 -9.60 12.96 -9.69
C PRO A 17 -9.15 11.52 -9.92
N GLU A 18 -7.88 11.30 -10.30
CA GLU A 18 -7.31 9.98 -10.55
C GLU A 18 -7.24 9.15 -9.27
N GLY A 19 -6.76 9.76 -8.17
CA GLY A 19 -6.71 9.11 -6.87
C GLY A 19 -8.09 8.69 -6.37
N ARG A 20 -9.12 9.51 -6.61
CA ARG A 20 -10.52 9.17 -6.30
C ARG A 20 -11.02 7.98 -7.12
N ILE A 21 -10.80 7.98 -8.44
CA ILE A 21 -11.22 6.88 -9.31
C ILE A 21 -10.54 5.57 -8.90
N LEU A 22 -9.24 5.61 -8.59
CA LEU A 22 -8.51 4.44 -8.12
C LEU A 22 -9.03 3.98 -6.75
N ALA A 23 -9.30 4.90 -5.81
CA ALA A 23 -9.85 4.57 -4.50
C ALA A 23 -11.23 3.92 -4.60
N GLU A 24 -12.13 4.43 -5.45
CA GLU A 24 -13.41 3.77 -5.71
C GLU A 24 -13.21 2.36 -6.30
N SER A 25 -12.29 2.20 -7.25
CA SER A 25 -12.03 0.92 -7.91
C SER A 25 -11.41 -0.14 -7.01
N VAL A 26 -10.48 0.26 -6.13
CA VAL A 26 -9.72 -0.65 -5.26
C VAL A 26 -10.39 -0.84 -3.90
N LEU A 27 -10.87 0.24 -3.30
CA LEU A 27 -11.36 0.28 -1.91
C LEU A 27 -12.89 0.30 -1.83
N GLY A 28 -13.58 0.61 -2.93
CA GLY A 28 -15.04 0.79 -2.96
C GLY A 28 -15.51 2.11 -2.37
N THR A 29 -14.60 3.06 -2.13
CA THR A 29 -14.90 4.40 -1.61
C THR A 29 -13.71 5.34 -1.81
N ALA A 30 -13.99 6.58 -2.18
CA ALA A 30 -13.03 7.71 -2.13
C ALA A 30 -13.25 8.65 -0.93
N ASP A 31 -14.07 8.24 0.04
CA ASP A 31 -14.23 8.96 1.32
C ASP A 31 -13.08 8.62 2.29
N PRO A 32 -12.23 9.59 2.70
CA PRO A 32 -11.11 9.34 3.59
C PRO A 32 -11.50 8.76 4.95
N GLY A 33 -12.62 9.20 5.51
CA GLY A 33 -13.10 8.74 6.81
C GLY A 33 -13.54 7.28 6.76
N ARG A 34 -14.22 6.87 5.68
CA ARG A 34 -14.60 5.47 5.47
C ARG A 34 -13.40 4.56 5.24
N ILE A 35 -12.38 5.05 4.54
CA ILE A 35 -11.11 4.31 4.37
C ILE A 35 -10.43 4.13 5.73
N ALA A 36 -10.31 5.21 6.53
CA ALA A 36 -9.72 5.16 7.86
C ALA A 36 -10.43 4.17 8.79
N LEU A 37 -11.76 4.22 8.84
CA LEU A 37 -12.59 3.29 9.63
C LEU A 37 -12.42 1.84 9.17
N SER A 38 -12.29 1.61 7.87
CA SER A 38 -12.07 0.27 7.32
C SER A 38 -10.69 -0.29 7.73
N LEU A 39 -9.65 0.55 7.69
CA LEU A 39 -8.30 0.18 8.15
C LEU A 39 -8.30 -0.13 9.64
N ASP A 40 -8.88 0.73 10.47
CA ASP A 40 -8.94 0.53 11.91
C ASP A 40 -9.71 -0.73 12.31
N GLY A 41 -10.89 -0.96 11.72
CA GLY A 41 -11.69 -2.14 11.97
C GLY A 41 -11.00 -3.43 11.51
N PHE A 42 -10.31 -3.39 10.37
CA PHE A 42 -9.54 -4.53 9.87
C PHE A 42 -8.35 -4.84 10.79
N CYS A 43 -7.55 -3.84 11.16
CA CYS A 43 -6.40 -4.05 12.06
C CYS A 43 -6.86 -4.51 13.46
N SER A 44 -7.92 -3.93 14.01
CA SER A 44 -8.47 -4.35 15.30
C SER A 44 -8.92 -5.81 15.27
N SER A 45 -9.64 -6.23 14.22
CA SER A 45 -10.18 -7.59 14.12
C SER A 45 -9.14 -8.65 13.73
N MET A 46 -8.27 -8.33 12.78
CA MET A 46 -7.34 -9.30 12.19
C MET A 46 -5.96 -9.30 12.85
N LEU A 47 -5.53 -8.18 13.42
CA LEU A 47 -4.20 -8.01 14.05
C LEU A 47 -4.27 -7.76 15.55
N GLY A 48 -5.48 -7.64 16.12
CA GLY A 48 -5.71 -7.44 17.55
C GLY A 48 -5.30 -6.07 18.07
N SER A 49 -5.06 -5.09 17.18
CA SER A 49 -4.65 -3.73 17.57
C SER A 49 -5.21 -2.71 16.57
N PRO A 50 -5.78 -1.60 17.05
CA PRO A 50 -6.26 -0.52 16.19
C PRO A 50 -5.12 0.19 15.48
N VAL A 51 -5.46 0.99 14.48
CA VAL A 51 -4.53 1.90 13.81
C VAL A 51 -4.31 3.12 14.71
N GLU A 52 -3.06 3.39 15.04
CA GLU A 52 -2.67 4.62 15.75
C GLU A 52 -2.37 5.75 14.74
N GLU A 53 -1.66 5.42 13.67
CA GLU A 53 -1.25 6.39 12.66
C GLU A 53 -1.10 5.73 11.28
N VAL A 54 -1.53 6.45 10.25
CA VAL A 54 -1.22 6.11 8.86
C VAL A 54 0.06 6.86 8.48
N LEU A 55 1.10 6.11 8.17
CA LEU A 55 2.44 6.62 7.87
C LEU A 55 2.56 7.07 6.41
N PHE A 56 1.97 6.29 5.50
CA PHE A 56 1.88 6.62 4.08
C PHE A 56 0.70 5.92 3.42
N CYS A 57 0.28 6.46 2.28
CA CYS A 57 -0.69 5.85 1.37
C CYS A 57 -0.14 5.92 -0.06
N ASP A 58 -0.29 4.85 -0.82
CA ASP A 58 -0.05 4.84 -2.26
C ASP A 58 -1.11 4.01 -2.97
N ILE A 59 -1.47 4.39 -4.20
CA ILE A 59 -2.51 3.69 -4.98
C ILE A 59 -2.17 3.65 -6.46
N SER A 60 -2.37 2.48 -7.04
CA SER A 60 -2.16 2.17 -8.45
C SER A 60 -3.09 0.99 -8.81
N ILE A 61 -2.56 -0.14 -9.27
CA ILE A 61 -3.32 -1.38 -9.49
C ILE A 61 -3.94 -1.98 -8.21
N GLY A 62 -3.48 -1.52 -7.05
CA GLY A 62 -4.00 -1.80 -5.70
C GLY A 62 -3.61 -0.63 -4.79
N ALA A 63 -3.85 -0.75 -3.48
CA ALA A 63 -3.51 0.29 -2.50
C ALA A 63 -2.54 -0.25 -1.44
N ALA A 64 -1.63 0.59 -0.99
CA ALA A 64 -0.68 0.30 0.07
C ALA A 64 -0.82 1.32 1.20
N PHE A 65 -0.95 0.83 2.43
CA PHE A 65 -1.04 1.65 3.63
C PHE A 65 0.07 1.23 4.59
N GLY A 66 1.00 2.14 4.86
CA GLY A 66 1.91 2.00 5.99
C GLY A 66 1.18 2.40 7.26
N LEU A 67 1.15 1.53 8.26
CA LEU A 67 0.35 1.71 9.47
C LEU A 67 1.23 1.49 10.70
N ARG A 68 1.11 2.40 11.67
CA ARG A 68 1.54 2.17 13.04
C ARG A 68 0.32 1.76 13.85
N LEU A 69 0.40 0.60 14.50
CA LEU A 69 -0.66 0.06 15.33
C LEU A 69 -0.50 0.51 16.78
N GLY A 70 -1.59 0.55 17.55
CA GLY A 70 -1.58 0.95 18.96
C GLY A 70 -0.67 0.11 19.89
N ASN A 71 -0.19 -1.05 19.45
CA ASN A 71 0.85 -1.84 20.12
C ASN A 71 2.28 -1.52 19.64
N ALA A 72 2.49 -0.37 19.02
CA ALA A 72 3.73 0.14 18.44
C ALA A 72 4.32 -0.68 17.28
N ARG A 73 3.64 -1.73 16.79
CA ARG A 73 4.08 -2.46 15.60
C ARG A 73 3.76 -1.65 14.34
N GLN A 74 4.69 -1.66 13.39
CA GLN A 74 4.46 -1.11 12.06
C GLN A 74 4.22 -2.25 11.06
N VAL A 75 3.26 -2.02 10.17
CA VAL A 75 2.86 -2.99 9.15
C VAL A 75 2.54 -2.28 7.83
N VAL A 76 2.58 -3.01 6.74
CA VAL A 76 2.04 -2.55 5.45
C VAL A 76 0.83 -3.40 5.11
N LEU A 77 -0.33 -2.76 4.96
CA LEU A 77 -1.53 -3.36 4.41
C LEU A 77 -1.56 -3.13 2.90
N ARG A 78 -1.70 -4.20 2.12
CA ARG A 78 -1.83 -4.17 0.66
C ARG A 78 -3.25 -4.58 0.29
N ALA A 79 -4.06 -3.65 -0.19
CA ALA A 79 -5.42 -3.90 -0.68
C ALA A 79 -5.41 -4.15 -2.20
N HIS A 80 -6.22 -5.10 -2.63
CA HIS A 80 -6.35 -5.56 -4.00
C HIS A 80 -7.75 -5.29 -4.52
N ARG A 81 -7.85 -5.08 -5.83
CA ARG A 81 -9.13 -4.91 -6.51
C ARG A 81 -10.05 -6.13 -6.29
N PRO A 82 -11.39 -5.94 -6.32
CA PRO A 82 -12.37 -7.00 -6.14
C PRO A 82 -12.26 -8.15 -7.17
N ASP A 83 -11.75 -7.85 -8.37
CA ASP A 83 -11.59 -8.79 -9.48
C ASP A 83 -10.30 -9.63 -9.37
N ARG A 84 -9.52 -9.47 -8.29
CA ARG A 84 -8.27 -10.19 -8.11
C ARG A 84 -8.51 -11.63 -7.65
N ASP A 85 -7.90 -12.58 -8.36
CA ASP A 85 -7.96 -14.01 -8.04
C ASP A 85 -7.42 -14.32 -6.62
N PRO A 86 -8.27 -14.84 -5.71
CA PRO A 86 -7.85 -15.21 -4.36
C PRO A 86 -6.77 -16.30 -4.32
N ASP A 87 -6.79 -17.26 -5.24
CA ASP A 87 -5.83 -18.37 -5.27
C ASP A 87 -4.45 -17.89 -5.69
N LEU A 88 -4.40 -16.94 -6.62
CA LEU A 88 -3.17 -16.24 -6.99
C LEU A 88 -2.60 -15.51 -5.77
N LEU A 89 -3.41 -14.73 -5.05
CA LEU A 89 -2.95 -13.99 -3.86
C LEU A 89 -2.46 -14.95 -2.75
N ALA A 90 -3.15 -16.07 -2.54
CA ALA A 90 -2.73 -17.09 -1.58
C ALA A 90 -1.43 -17.78 -2.00
N SER A 91 -1.18 -17.93 -3.30
CA SER A 91 0.07 -18.49 -3.83
C SER A 91 1.23 -17.52 -3.67
N VAL A 92 1.01 -16.22 -3.95
CA VAL A 92 2.00 -15.15 -3.71
C VAL A 92 2.37 -15.08 -2.23
N TYR A 93 1.38 -15.14 -1.34
CA TYR A 93 1.62 -15.17 0.11
C TYR A 93 2.52 -16.34 0.51
N ARG A 94 2.19 -17.57 0.07
CA ARG A 94 2.98 -18.78 0.37
C ARG A 94 4.41 -18.69 -0.15
N MET A 95 4.59 -18.16 -1.37
CA MET A 95 5.91 -17.93 -1.97
C MET A 95 6.71 -16.92 -1.15
N GLN A 96 6.16 -15.76 -0.85
CA GLN A 96 6.85 -14.71 -0.10
C GLN A 96 7.21 -15.17 1.31
N LEU A 97 6.32 -15.92 1.98
CA LEU A 97 6.60 -16.50 3.29
C LEU A 97 7.80 -17.45 3.21
N HIS A 98 7.79 -18.38 2.24
CA HIS A 98 8.88 -19.33 2.02
C HIS A 98 10.22 -18.66 1.73
N LEU A 99 10.22 -17.57 0.94
CA LEU A 99 11.40 -16.78 0.64
C LEU A 99 11.92 -16.03 1.88
N SER A 100 11.01 -15.40 2.63
CA SER A 100 11.36 -14.66 3.85
C SER A 100 11.93 -15.59 4.93
N ASP A 101 11.36 -16.79 5.09
CA ASP A 101 11.85 -17.81 6.04
C ASP A 101 13.25 -18.34 5.66
N ARG A 102 13.68 -18.16 4.40
CA ARG A 102 15.02 -18.49 3.92
C ARG A 102 15.99 -17.32 3.92
N GLY A 103 15.59 -16.16 4.44
CA GLY A 103 16.43 -14.97 4.51
C GLY A 103 16.58 -14.22 3.19
N PHE A 104 15.71 -14.48 2.20
CA PHE A 104 15.66 -13.64 1.00
C PHE A 104 15.21 -12.21 1.39
N PRO A 105 15.82 -11.14 0.83
CA PRO A 105 15.50 -9.77 1.18
C PRO A 105 14.13 -9.36 0.64
N CYS A 106 13.08 -9.75 1.37
CA CYS A 106 11.69 -9.42 1.07
C CYS A 106 10.92 -9.21 2.38
N PRO A 107 9.85 -8.40 2.38
CA PRO A 107 9.02 -8.22 3.57
C PRO A 107 8.42 -9.55 4.02
N ARG A 108 8.46 -9.81 5.33
CA ARG A 108 7.84 -11.00 5.92
C ARG A 108 6.31 -10.85 5.90
N PRO A 109 5.55 -11.80 5.32
CA PRO A 109 4.09 -11.78 5.43
C PRO A 109 3.62 -11.99 6.87
N VAL A 110 2.65 -11.19 7.31
CA VAL A 110 2.02 -11.27 8.64
C VAL A 110 0.65 -11.90 8.54
N LEU A 111 -0.13 -11.53 7.52
CA LEU A 111 -1.48 -12.04 7.27
C LEU A 111 -1.66 -12.31 5.78
N GLY A 112 -2.23 -13.46 5.45
CA GLY A 112 -2.61 -13.80 4.08
C GLY A 112 -3.78 -12.96 3.57
N PRO A 113 -4.28 -13.23 2.35
CA PRO A 113 -5.43 -12.53 1.80
C PRO A 113 -6.66 -12.71 2.71
N ALA A 114 -7.25 -11.59 3.12
CA ALA A 114 -8.46 -11.53 3.93
C ALA A 114 -9.40 -10.43 3.39
N PRO A 115 -10.72 -10.53 3.62
CA PRO A 115 -11.67 -9.52 3.16
C PRO A 115 -11.32 -8.12 3.66
N PHE A 116 -11.29 -7.15 2.76
CA PHE A 116 -11.05 -5.74 3.07
C PHE A 116 -11.69 -4.83 2.02
N GLY A 117 -12.53 -3.89 2.47
CA GLY A 117 -13.30 -3.03 1.56
C GLY A 117 -14.15 -3.86 0.59
N ALA A 118 -14.04 -3.56 -0.71
CA ALA A 118 -14.70 -4.31 -1.77
C ALA A 118 -13.93 -5.57 -2.24
N GLY A 119 -12.72 -5.81 -1.75
CA GLY A 119 -11.83 -6.86 -2.23
C GLY A 119 -11.10 -7.60 -1.12
N LEU A 120 -9.81 -7.86 -1.35
CA LEU A 120 -8.94 -8.58 -0.42
C LEU A 120 -7.76 -7.71 -0.01
N ALA A 121 -7.21 -7.94 1.17
CA ALA A 121 -5.95 -7.38 1.61
C ALA A 121 -5.04 -8.43 2.24
N ASN A 122 -3.73 -8.23 2.11
CA ASN A 122 -2.73 -8.96 2.87
C ASN A 122 -1.89 -7.98 3.70
N VAL A 123 -1.29 -8.48 4.78
CA VAL A 123 -0.47 -7.66 5.69
C VAL A 123 0.95 -8.18 5.67
N LEU A 124 1.90 -7.27 5.57
CA LEU A 124 3.33 -7.51 5.65
C LEU A 124 3.87 -6.84 6.91
N ALA A 125 4.85 -7.47 7.55
CA ALA A 125 5.65 -6.80 8.56
C ALA A 125 6.41 -5.67 7.88
N GLU A 126 6.67 -4.60 8.62
CA GLU A 126 7.75 -3.70 8.26
C GLU A 126 9.05 -4.52 8.20
N GLY A 127 9.78 -4.45 7.08
CA GLY A 127 10.92 -5.33 6.81
C GLY A 127 11.89 -4.70 5.85
N VAL A 128 13.03 -4.27 6.42
CA VAL A 128 14.18 -3.56 5.84
C VAL A 128 13.77 -2.28 5.13
N GLU A 129 14.08 -1.15 5.76
CA GLU A 129 14.34 0.13 5.10
C GLU A 129 14.55 -0.05 3.59
N SER A 130 13.51 0.26 2.80
CA SER A 130 13.83 1.11 1.67
C SER A 130 14.29 2.40 2.35
N GLU A 131 15.60 2.59 2.49
CA GLU A 131 16.24 3.82 3.00
C GLU A 131 15.78 5.09 2.25
N GLN A 132 14.83 5.01 1.33
CA GLN A 132 14.42 6.09 0.46
C GLN A 132 12.89 6.12 0.25
N PRO A 133 12.12 6.63 1.23
CA PRO A 133 10.73 7.02 1.05
C PRO A 133 10.53 8.06 -0.09
N GLU A 134 11.62 8.67 -0.57
CA GLU A 134 11.64 9.72 -1.58
C GLU A 134 11.94 9.23 -3.01
N LEU A 135 12.48 8.01 -3.21
CA LEU A 135 12.84 7.53 -4.55
C LEU A 135 11.62 7.31 -5.45
N TRP A 136 10.53 6.74 -4.92
CA TRP A 136 9.30 6.55 -5.71
C TRP A 136 8.54 7.88 -5.96
N LYS A 137 8.78 8.92 -5.16
CA LYS A 137 8.27 10.28 -5.43
C LYS A 137 9.07 10.96 -6.55
N GLN A 138 10.36 10.67 -6.68
CA GLN A 138 11.23 11.21 -7.73
C GLN A 138 10.94 10.59 -9.11
N ASP A 139 10.65 9.29 -9.17
CA ASP A 139 10.24 8.64 -10.43
C ASP A 139 8.93 9.23 -10.99
N ARG A 140 7.96 9.59 -10.13
CA ARG A 140 6.75 10.31 -10.59
C ARG A 140 7.02 11.71 -11.17
N ARG A 141 8.09 12.41 -10.75
CA ARG A 141 8.47 13.70 -11.38
C ARG A 141 9.04 13.50 -12.78
N LEU A 142 9.73 12.40 -13.00
CA LEU A 142 10.28 12.03 -14.31
C LEU A 142 9.16 11.59 -15.27
N GLU A 143 8.15 10.88 -14.79
CA GLU A 143 6.99 10.48 -15.62
C GLU A 143 6.03 11.64 -15.92
N GLN A 144 6.00 12.69 -15.09
CA GLN A 144 5.23 13.92 -15.35
C GLN A 144 5.88 14.85 -16.38
N HIS A 145 7.16 14.64 -16.72
CA HIS A 145 7.80 15.32 -17.84
C HIS A 145 7.87 14.34 -19.01
N GLY A 146 6.91 14.49 -19.93
CA GLY A 146 6.91 13.77 -21.21
C GLY A 146 8.26 13.84 -21.93
N PRO A 147 8.54 12.92 -22.87
CA PRO A 147 9.88 12.68 -23.39
C PRO A 147 10.45 13.96 -24.01
N ARG A 148 11.41 14.59 -23.31
CA ARG A 148 12.24 15.63 -23.89
C ARG A 148 13.56 15.02 -24.32
N ASP A 149 13.76 15.06 -25.63
CA ASP A 149 15.03 15.04 -26.36
C ASP A 149 16.07 14.01 -25.91
N ARG A 150 16.00 12.83 -26.53
CA ARG A 150 17.22 12.05 -26.76
C ARG A 150 18.14 12.85 -27.68
N PRO A 151 19.37 13.21 -27.29
CA PRO A 151 20.34 13.73 -28.23
C PRO A 151 20.61 12.65 -29.28
N GLN A 152 20.42 12.99 -30.56
CA GLN A 152 20.83 12.16 -31.67
C GLN A 152 22.36 12.02 -31.61
N LEU A 153 22.86 10.81 -31.39
CA LEU A 153 24.28 10.52 -31.61
C LEU A 153 24.56 10.72 -33.10
N LEU A 154 25.28 11.80 -33.41
CA LEU A 154 25.94 11.98 -34.69
C LEU A 154 26.89 10.79 -34.90
N SER A 155 26.65 10.01 -35.96
CA SER A 155 27.62 9.06 -36.46
C SER A 155 28.76 9.84 -37.10
N THR A 156 29.93 9.84 -36.47
CA THR A 156 31.16 10.27 -37.14
C THR A 156 31.66 9.09 -37.97
N GLY A 157 31.78 9.31 -39.28
CA GLY A 157 32.53 8.44 -40.19
C GLY A 157 34.03 8.65 -40.10
#